data_AF-A0A9D5XXG1-F1
#
_entry.id   AF-A0A9D5XXG1-F1
#
_cell.length_a   1.000
_cell.length_b   1.000
_cell.length_c   1.000
_cell.angle_alpha   90.00
_cell.angle_beta   90.00
_cell.angle_gamma   90.00
#
_symmetry.space_group_name_H-M   'P 1'
#
loop_
_entity.id
_entity.type
_entity.pdbx_description
1 polymer ?
#
loop_
_entity_poly.entity_id
_entity_poly.type
_entity_poly.pdbx_seq_one_letter_code
_entity_poly.pdbx_strand_id
1 'polypeptide(L)'
;MTDNIHRIEESILRMTAVVRQEQAELTAKSFGEIPDPKLRPRGWWVLACGEPLDEESFDSRETARERLLAATRLAGLVLPENIWVWDEAGMAQLVVSTVPTLERARTLADRLRKKGLVIRIKRETF
;
A
#
# COMPACT_ATOMS: atom_id res chain seq x y z
N MET A 1 -14.70 -23.67 -18.38
CA MET A 1 -15.05 -22.82 -17.22
C MET A 1 -13.87 -22.01 -16.69
N THR A 2 -12.62 -22.36 -17.02
CA THR A 2 -11.38 -21.66 -16.60
C THR A 2 -11.14 -20.31 -17.31
N ASP A 3 -11.65 -20.13 -18.54
CA ASP A 3 -11.45 -18.91 -19.35
C ASP A 3 -12.10 -17.65 -18.76
N ASN A 4 -13.26 -17.82 -18.11
CA ASN A 4 -13.99 -16.70 -17.51
C ASN A 4 -13.32 -16.16 -16.24
N ILE A 5 -12.72 -17.03 -15.43
CA ILE A 5 -12.00 -16.62 -14.21
C ILE A 5 -10.76 -15.80 -14.61
N HIS A 6 -10.02 -16.26 -15.60
CA HIS A 6 -8.81 -15.57 -16.06
C HIS A 6 -9.10 -14.19 -16.65
N ARG A 7 -10.21 -14.05 -17.42
CA ARG A 7 -10.67 -12.75 -17.93
C ARG A 7 -11.11 -11.79 -16.81
N ILE A 8 -11.70 -12.31 -15.74
CA ILE A 8 -12.08 -11.52 -14.56
C ILE A 8 -10.83 -11.05 -13.82
N GLU A 9 -9.85 -11.94 -13.60
CA GLU A 9 -8.56 -11.58 -12.99
C GLU A 9 -7.82 -10.51 -13.79
N GLU A 10 -7.73 -10.65 -15.11
CA GLU A 10 -7.13 -9.63 -15.98
C GLU A 10 -7.88 -8.29 -15.95
N SER A 11 -9.22 -8.33 -15.84
CA SER A 11 -10.04 -7.13 -15.74
C SER A 11 -9.85 -6.45 -14.39
N ILE A 12 -9.74 -7.21 -13.30
CA ILE A 12 -9.41 -6.71 -11.97
C ILE A 12 -8.02 -6.07 -11.99
N LEU A 13 -7.01 -6.75 -12.54
CA LEU A 13 -5.65 -6.22 -12.66
C LEU A 13 -5.61 -4.91 -13.47
N ARG A 14 -6.35 -4.85 -14.59
CA ARG A 14 -6.45 -3.63 -15.41
C ARG A 14 -7.17 -2.51 -14.68
N MET A 15 -8.29 -2.78 -14.02
CA MET A 15 -9.02 -1.77 -13.24
C MET A 15 -8.18 -1.24 -12.07
N THR A 16 -7.50 -2.12 -11.34
CA THR A 16 -6.57 -1.75 -10.27
C THR A 16 -5.41 -0.90 -10.80
N ALA A 17 -4.89 -1.21 -11.99
CA ALA A 17 -3.83 -0.41 -12.61
C ALA A 17 -4.29 1.01 -13.02
N VAL A 18 -5.52 1.14 -13.52
CA VAL A 18 -6.12 2.43 -13.94
C VAL A 18 -6.39 3.33 -12.72
N VAL A 19 -7.05 2.80 -11.69
CA VAL A 19 -7.34 3.55 -10.46
C VAL A 19 -6.05 4.01 -9.77
N ARG A 20 -5.00 3.17 -9.77
CA ARG A 20 -3.68 3.52 -9.23
C ARG A 20 -2.97 4.60 -10.05
N GLN A 21 -3.15 4.60 -11.37
CA GLN A 21 -2.61 5.66 -12.22
C GLN A 21 -3.24 7.01 -11.87
N GLU A 22 -4.57 7.06 -11.70
CA GLU A 22 -5.28 8.27 -11.31
C GLU A 22 -4.81 8.78 -9.94
N GLN A 23 -4.63 7.89 -8.96
CA GLN A 23 -4.12 8.26 -7.63
C GLN A 23 -2.67 8.76 -7.65
N ALA A 24 -1.79 8.13 -8.44
CA ALA A 24 -0.41 8.57 -8.61
C ALA A 24 -0.33 9.95 -9.29
N GLU A 25 -1.18 10.19 -10.30
CA GLU A 25 -1.29 11.48 -10.97
C GLU A 25 -1.84 12.58 -10.03
N LEU A 26 -2.85 12.27 -9.21
CA LEU A 26 -3.38 13.19 -8.20
C LEU A 26 -2.36 13.53 -7.11
N THR A 27 -1.58 12.54 -6.67
CA THR A 27 -0.49 12.72 -5.72
C THR A 27 0.60 13.60 -6.34
N ALA A 28 1.06 13.30 -7.55
CA ALA A 28 2.09 14.09 -8.26
C ALA A 28 1.66 15.54 -8.49
N LYS A 29 0.40 15.76 -8.91
CA LYS A 29 -0.18 17.12 -9.09
C LYS A 29 -0.20 17.91 -7.79
N SER A 30 -0.47 17.26 -6.65
CA SER A 30 -0.45 17.91 -5.33
C SER A 30 0.95 18.38 -4.91
N PHE A 31 2.01 17.86 -5.55
CA PHE A 31 3.41 18.22 -5.28
C PHE A 31 4.06 19.05 -6.40
N GLY A 32 3.32 19.47 -7.43
CA GLY A 32 3.84 20.34 -8.51
C GLY A 32 4.82 19.67 -9.48
N GLU A 33 4.87 18.33 -9.51
CA GLU A 33 5.75 17.56 -10.39
C GLU A 33 4.98 17.07 -11.63
N ILE A 34 5.55 17.25 -12.82
CA ILE A 34 5.02 16.67 -14.07
C ILE A 34 5.56 15.23 -14.15
N PRO A 35 4.71 14.19 -14.04
CA PRO A 35 5.19 12.83 -14.15
C PRO A 35 5.59 12.53 -15.61
N ASP A 36 6.80 12.01 -15.83
CA ASP A 36 7.19 11.43 -17.11
C ASP A 36 6.41 10.12 -17.31
N PRO A 37 5.53 10.02 -18.34
CA PRO A 37 4.72 8.83 -18.54
C PRO A 37 5.51 7.60 -19.04
N LYS A 38 6.77 7.77 -19.50
CA LYS A 38 7.60 6.68 -20.08
C LYS A 38 8.60 6.10 -19.10
N LEU A 39 8.96 6.83 -18.05
CA LEU A 39 9.66 6.34 -16.88
C LEU A 39 8.65 6.40 -15.75
N ARG A 40 7.96 5.29 -15.42
CA ARG A 40 7.36 5.18 -14.08
C ARG A 40 8.51 4.79 -13.14
N PRO A 41 9.25 5.72 -12.49
CA PRO A 41 10.14 5.28 -11.43
C PRO A 41 9.24 4.60 -10.41
N ARG A 42 9.39 3.28 -10.26
CA ARG A 42 8.70 2.51 -9.22
C ARG A 42 8.90 3.26 -7.91
N GLY A 43 7.80 3.66 -7.30
CA GLY A 43 7.84 4.51 -6.12
C GLY A 43 8.39 3.77 -4.90
N TRP A 44 8.45 4.47 -3.79
CA TRP A 44 8.73 3.90 -2.48
C TRP A 44 7.43 3.76 -1.72
N TRP A 45 7.09 2.52 -1.37
CA TRP A 45 5.96 2.24 -0.49
C TRP A 45 6.35 2.54 0.95
N VAL A 46 5.46 3.26 1.62
CA VAL A 46 5.45 3.43 3.07
C VAL A 46 4.36 2.52 3.62
N LEU A 47 4.78 1.44 4.27
CA LEU A 47 3.91 0.38 4.77
C LEU A 47 3.71 0.54 6.27
N ALA A 48 2.46 0.55 6.73
CA ALA A 48 2.15 0.27 8.12
C ALA A 48 2.21 -1.24 8.34
N CYS A 49 2.88 -1.67 9.40
CA CYS A 49 3.01 -3.07 9.77
C CYS A 49 2.18 -3.34 11.02
N GLY A 50 1.39 -4.41 10.97
CA GLY A 50 0.63 -4.94 12.09
C GLY A 50 1.39 -6.00 12.87
N GLU A 51 0.64 -6.74 13.65
CA GLU A 51 1.15 -7.87 14.44
C GLU A 51 1.53 -9.05 13.52
N PRO A 52 2.43 -9.94 14.00
CA PRO A 52 2.61 -11.24 13.38
C PRO A 52 1.27 -11.98 13.25
N LEU A 53 1.08 -12.72 12.17
CA LEU A 53 -0.11 -13.50 11.91
C LEU A 53 0.25 -14.93 11.51
N ASP A 54 -0.74 -15.80 11.60
CA ASP A 54 -0.68 -17.12 11.00
C ASP A 54 -1.18 -17.01 9.55
N GLU A 55 -0.29 -17.27 8.58
CA GLU A 55 -0.60 -17.15 7.15
C GLU A 55 -1.59 -18.22 6.66
N GLU A 56 -1.59 -19.40 7.29
CA GLU A 56 -2.46 -20.52 6.91
C GLU A 56 -3.89 -20.35 7.43
N SER A 57 -4.07 -19.53 8.48
CA SER A 57 -5.35 -19.22 9.06
C SER A 57 -6.00 -17.99 8.42
N PHE A 58 -7.17 -18.18 7.79
CA PHE A 58 -7.96 -17.06 7.27
C PHE A 58 -8.40 -16.10 8.38
N ASP A 59 -8.89 -16.62 9.50
CA ASP A 59 -9.40 -15.80 10.61
C ASP A 59 -8.28 -14.99 11.28
N SER A 60 -7.08 -15.57 11.39
CA SER A 60 -5.90 -14.87 11.91
C SER A 60 -5.55 -13.67 11.02
N ARG A 61 -5.53 -13.89 9.69
CA ARG A 61 -5.23 -12.83 8.72
C ARG A 61 -6.24 -11.70 8.77
N GLU A 62 -7.53 -12.02 8.79
CA GLU A 62 -8.56 -10.98 8.80
C GLU A 62 -8.56 -10.20 10.11
N THR A 63 -8.39 -10.87 11.24
CA THR A 63 -8.24 -10.21 12.55
C THR A 63 -7.02 -9.26 12.57
N ALA A 64 -5.89 -9.69 12.03
CA ALA A 64 -4.69 -8.86 11.95
C ALA A 64 -4.90 -7.63 11.03
N ARG A 65 -5.63 -7.79 9.92
CA ARG A 65 -6.01 -6.68 9.03
C ARG A 65 -6.90 -5.68 9.74
N GLU A 66 -7.97 -6.13 10.41
CA GLU A 66 -8.90 -5.25 11.12
C GLU A 66 -8.19 -4.45 12.21
N ARG A 67 -7.32 -5.10 12.98
CA ARG A 67 -6.49 -4.44 13.99
C ARG A 67 -5.57 -3.39 13.39
N LEU A 68 -4.89 -3.70 12.29
CA LEU A 68 -4.01 -2.74 11.62
C LEU A 68 -4.79 -1.55 11.04
N LEU A 69 -5.98 -1.79 10.49
CA LEU A 69 -6.86 -0.72 10.03
C LEU A 69 -7.30 0.18 11.17
N ALA A 70 -7.70 -0.39 12.31
CA ALA A 70 -8.06 0.37 13.50
C ALA A 70 -6.89 1.22 13.99
N ALA A 71 -5.69 0.66 14.10
CA ALA A 71 -4.48 1.38 14.50
C ALA A 71 -4.15 2.53 13.54
N THR A 72 -4.26 2.29 12.24
CA THR A 72 -4.03 3.29 11.18
C THR A 72 -5.03 4.45 11.30
N ARG A 73 -6.31 4.15 11.55
CA ARG A 73 -7.35 5.16 11.78
C ARG A 73 -7.11 5.96 13.07
N LEU A 74 -6.71 5.31 14.15
CA LEU A 74 -6.36 5.98 15.42
C LEU A 74 -5.17 6.93 15.26
N ALA A 75 -4.23 6.64 14.37
CA ALA A 75 -3.16 7.55 13.98
C ALA A 75 -3.63 8.70 13.05
N GLY A 76 -4.93 8.80 12.77
CA GLY A 76 -5.53 9.84 11.94
C GLY A 76 -5.25 9.68 10.45
N LEU A 77 -5.01 8.45 9.99
CA LEU A 77 -4.92 8.14 8.57
C LEU A 77 -6.26 7.62 8.06
N VAL A 78 -6.78 8.29 7.04
CA VAL A 78 -7.93 7.83 6.26
C VAL A 78 -7.42 7.53 4.87
N LEU A 79 -7.36 6.25 4.54
CA LEU A 79 -6.90 5.79 3.23
C LEU A 79 -8.10 5.67 2.29
N PRO A 80 -8.00 6.14 1.04
CA PRO A 80 -9.06 5.98 0.05
C PRO A 80 -9.23 4.51 -0.38
N GLU A 81 -8.15 3.73 -0.31
CA GLU A 81 -8.11 2.31 -0.64
C GLU A 81 -7.16 1.57 0.31
N ASN A 82 -7.50 0.33 0.65
CA ASN A 82 -6.67 -0.53 1.50
C ASN A 82 -5.88 -1.52 0.64
N ILE A 83 -4.62 -1.22 0.37
CA ILE A 83 -3.73 -2.11 -0.40
C ILE A 83 -2.91 -2.95 0.58
N TRP A 84 -3.19 -4.25 0.62
CA TRP A 84 -2.50 -5.21 1.48
C TRP A 84 -1.26 -5.80 0.82
N VAL A 85 -0.15 -5.82 1.55
CA VAL A 85 1.11 -6.44 1.13
C VAL A 85 1.33 -7.70 1.94
N TRP A 86 1.63 -8.79 1.24
CA TRP A 86 2.03 -10.07 1.80
C TRP A 86 3.48 -10.29 1.41
N ASP A 87 4.37 -10.40 2.39
CA ASP A 87 5.75 -10.84 2.19
C ASP A 87 6.10 -11.89 3.24
N GLU A 88 7.28 -12.49 3.11
CA GLU A 88 7.79 -13.57 3.98
C GLU A 88 7.92 -13.18 5.46
N ALA A 89 7.59 -11.93 5.84
CA ALA A 89 7.66 -11.51 7.23
C ALA A 89 6.52 -12.07 8.10
N GLY A 90 5.46 -12.66 7.53
CA GLY A 90 4.35 -13.20 8.32
C GLY A 90 3.60 -12.15 9.12
N MET A 91 3.43 -10.95 8.56
CA MET A 91 2.73 -9.83 9.22
C MET A 91 1.76 -9.16 8.26
N ALA A 92 0.65 -8.64 8.79
CA ALA A 92 -0.25 -7.80 8.01
C ALA A 92 0.46 -6.48 7.66
N GLN A 93 0.50 -6.12 6.38
CA GLN A 93 1.11 -4.87 5.92
C GLN A 93 0.15 -4.10 5.03
N LEU A 94 0.05 -2.79 5.26
CA LEU A 94 -0.87 -1.90 4.56
C LEU A 94 -0.08 -0.76 3.92
N VAL A 95 -0.26 -0.54 2.61
CA VAL A 95 0.33 0.61 1.93
C VAL A 95 -0.38 1.87 2.40
N VAL A 96 0.35 2.76 3.08
CA VAL A 96 -0.14 4.06 3.54
C VAL A 96 0.04 5.11 2.45
N SER A 97 1.15 5.05 1.72
CA SER A 97 1.44 5.98 0.62
C SER A 97 2.54 5.44 -0.28
N THR A 98 2.53 5.89 -1.53
CA THR A 98 3.61 5.69 -2.50
C THR A 98 4.20 7.05 -2.82
N VAL A 99 5.52 7.20 -2.65
CA VAL A 99 6.21 8.46 -2.89
C VAL A 99 7.38 8.29 -3.86
N PRO A 100 7.75 9.31 -4.64
CA PRO A 100 8.73 9.15 -5.73
C PRO A 100 10.16 8.94 -5.23
N THR A 101 10.50 9.39 -4.02
CA THR A 101 11.88 9.35 -3.50
C THR A 101 11.96 8.70 -2.12
N LEU A 102 13.11 8.07 -1.84
CA LEU A 102 13.38 7.45 -0.55
C LEU A 102 13.38 8.47 0.60
N GLU A 103 13.86 9.69 0.34
CA GLU A 103 13.89 10.77 1.34
C GLU A 103 12.48 11.18 1.77
N ARG A 104 11.55 11.31 0.81
CA ARG A 104 10.13 11.54 1.13
C ARG A 104 9.55 10.37 1.91
N ALA A 105 9.89 9.14 1.53
CA ALA A 105 9.42 7.93 2.23
C ALA A 105 9.87 7.92 3.69
N ARG A 106 11.14 8.25 3.95
CA ARG A 106 11.71 8.37 5.30
C ARG A 106 11.04 9.48 6.11
N THR A 107 10.88 10.66 5.51
CA THR A 107 10.21 11.80 6.17
C THR A 107 8.78 11.45 6.58
N LEU A 108 8.02 10.80 5.70
CA LEU A 108 6.67 10.34 6.02
C LEU A 108 6.69 9.25 7.10
N ALA A 109 7.57 8.26 6.97
CA ALA A 109 7.70 7.18 7.95
C ALA A 109 7.99 7.70 9.36
N ASP A 110 8.87 8.68 9.51
CA ASP A 110 9.20 9.25 10.82
C ASP A 110 8.03 10.01 11.45
N ARG A 111 7.23 10.72 10.63
CA ARG A 111 5.98 11.35 11.11
C ARG A 111 4.97 10.32 11.59
N LEU A 112 4.84 9.20 10.87
CA LEU A 112 3.90 8.13 11.22
C LEU A 112 4.35 7.31 12.43
N ARG A 113 5.66 7.08 12.58
CA ARG A 113 6.24 6.46 13.77
C ARG A 113 5.97 7.27 15.03
N LYS A 114 6.06 8.61 14.95
CA LYS A 114 5.69 9.51 16.06
C LYS A 114 4.21 9.41 16.45
N LYS A 115 3.36 8.89 15.57
CA LYS A 115 1.94 8.61 15.83
C LYS A 115 1.69 7.18 16.33
N GLY A 116 2.75 6.42 16.62
CA GLY A 116 2.65 5.07 17.17
C GLY A 116 2.56 3.94 16.14
N LEU A 117 2.74 4.22 14.85
CA LEU A 117 2.73 3.19 13.82
C LEU A 117 4.11 2.58 13.60
N VAL A 118 4.15 1.25 13.42
CA VAL A 118 5.34 0.56 12.93
C VAL A 118 5.38 0.71 11.42
N ILE A 119 6.47 1.30 10.89
CA ILE A 119 6.58 1.64 9.47
C ILE A 119 7.78 0.97 8.82
N ARG A 120 7.51 0.29 7.69
CA ARG A 120 8.51 -0.26 6.77
C ARG A 120 8.51 0.52 5.46
N ILE A 121 9.69 0.73 4.89
CA ILE A 121 9.85 1.33 3.57
C ILE A 121 10.34 0.25 2.62
N LYS A 122 9.65 0.08 1.49
CA LYS A 122 10.01 -0.90 0.46
C LYS A 122 9.95 -0.24 -0.90
N ARG A 123 10.81 -0.67 -1.82
CA ARG A 123 10.66 -0.29 -3.22
C ARG A 123 9.41 -0.99 -3.76
N GLU A 124 8.61 -0.27 -4.52
CA GLU A 124 7.44 -0.85 -5.17
C GLU A 124 7.86 -2.04 -6.06
N THR A 125 7.26 -3.20 -5.79
CA THR A 125 7.45 -4.43 -6.55
C THR A 125 6.09 -4.90 -7.04
N PHE A 126 5.95 -5.07 -8.35
CA PHE A 126 4.79 -5.71 -8.99
C PHE A 126 4.93 -7.22 -8.92
#